data_AF-A0A924NHK6-F1
#
_entry.id   AF-A0A924NHK6-F1
#
_cell.length_a   1.000
_cell.length_b   1.000
_cell.length_c   1.000
_cell.angle_alpha   90.00
_cell.angle_beta   90.00
_cell.angle_gamma   90.00
#
_symmetry.space_group_name_H-M   'P 1'
#
loop_
_entity.id
_entity.type
_entity.pdbx_description
1 polymer ?
#
loop_
_entity_poly.entity_id
_entity_poly.type
_entity_poly.pdbx_seq_one_letter_code
_entity_poly.pdbx_strand_id
1 'polypeptide(L)'
;MTKAEVVFHFPEAFHHRYKSARHLALYPAIEAVMVQHGGRVRIAEHRAKAKHLDVDENLHIVENGRIHSPGFLNATLAYLRGFWHLDPQGVLAESEIGSLRFKADSVDPVMAATFQDDLRQRFAVARKSRYHQARDITAVPEGAIVVFLQGPSPQRRGHAHLPYADMVHAVVAGSGGRPVLVKPHPLHTEMGQQIIAAVQAQGVTITETAANVHDLLAGAAVSVSVNSAAAIEGFLHGTPAILFGRSDFQPMVETVYEWQDFPAALARALTTKRDYAAWLYWYFNGHCLNLAAPDFATQLFARFARAGFDAERLGLRLD
;
A
#
# COMPACT_ATOMS: atom_id res chain seq x y z
N MET A 1 1.77 -16.13 -36.82
CA MET A 1 1.48 -16.28 -35.37
C MET A 1 0.59 -15.14 -34.94
N THR A 2 -0.47 -15.42 -34.19
CA THR A 2 -1.36 -14.39 -33.64
C THR A 2 -0.57 -13.56 -32.62
N LYS A 3 -0.56 -12.23 -32.76
CA LYS A 3 0.13 -11.36 -31.79
C LYS A 3 -0.51 -11.47 -30.41
N ALA A 4 0.31 -11.50 -29.35
CA ALA A 4 -0.18 -11.56 -27.98
C ALA A 4 -1.04 -10.34 -27.63
N GLU A 5 -1.99 -10.52 -26.73
CA GLU A 5 -2.82 -9.44 -26.20
C GLU A 5 -2.54 -9.20 -24.71
N VAL A 6 -3.00 -8.08 -24.17
CA VAL A 6 -3.04 -7.86 -22.72
C VAL A 6 -4.44 -8.21 -22.19
N VAL A 7 -4.50 -9.09 -21.19
CA VAL A 7 -5.73 -9.60 -20.59
C VAL A 7 -5.89 -9.04 -19.19
N PHE A 8 -6.93 -8.25 -18.96
CA PHE A 8 -7.24 -7.71 -17.65
C PHE A 8 -8.15 -8.65 -16.86
N HIS A 9 -7.77 -8.92 -15.61
CA HIS A 9 -8.54 -9.72 -14.68
C HIS A 9 -8.93 -8.89 -13.45
N PHE A 10 -10.20 -8.54 -13.34
CA PHE A 10 -10.79 -7.85 -12.18
C PHE A 10 -12.25 -8.28 -11.99
N PRO A 11 -12.86 -8.08 -10.81
CA PRO A 11 -14.21 -8.57 -10.51
C PRO A 11 -15.23 -8.18 -11.57
N GLU A 12 -16.17 -9.07 -11.88
CA GLU A 12 -17.21 -8.89 -12.91
C GLU A 12 -17.97 -7.57 -12.73
N ALA A 13 -18.22 -7.18 -11.48
CA ALA A 13 -18.84 -5.91 -11.12
C ALA A 13 -18.09 -4.66 -11.63
N PHE A 14 -16.87 -4.79 -12.17
CA PHE A 14 -16.11 -3.70 -12.77
C PHE A 14 -15.97 -3.79 -14.29
N HIS A 15 -16.39 -4.88 -14.95
CA HIS A 15 -16.22 -5.09 -16.41
C HIS A 15 -16.74 -3.92 -17.26
N HIS A 16 -17.89 -3.36 -16.88
CA HIS A 16 -18.53 -2.25 -17.60
C HIS A 16 -18.18 -0.85 -17.03
N ARG A 17 -17.40 -0.76 -15.95
CA ARG A 17 -17.13 0.52 -15.25
C ARG A 17 -15.68 0.74 -14.82
N TYR A 18 -14.75 -0.13 -15.21
CA TYR A 18 -13.35 0.01 -14.81
C TYR A 18 -12.72 1.33 -15.27
N LYS A 19 -13.19 1.88 -16.41
CA LYS A 19 -12.74 3.18 -16.95
C LYS A 19 -13.06 4.37 -16.05
N SER A 20 -14.08 4.28 -15.18
CA SER A 20 -14.47 5.36 -14.26
C SER A 20 -14.11 5.09 -12.80
N ALA A 21 -13.76 3.85 -12.46
CA ALA A 21 -13.37 3.47 -11.10
C ALA A 21 -11.95 3.97 -10.78
N ARG A 22 -11.85 4.99 -9.91
CA ARG A 22 -10.56 5.62 -9.55
C ARG A 22 -9.46 4.65 -9.09
N HIS A 23 -9.81 3.56 -8.40
CA HIS A 23 -8.84 2.57 -7.92
C HIS A 23 -8.31 1.67 -9.06
N LEU A 24 -9.03 1.59 -10.19
CA LEU A 24 -8.67 0.84 -11.38
C LEU A 24 -8.07 1.73 -12.48
N ALA A 25 -7.69 2.98 -12.18
CA ALA A 25 -7.23 3.94 -13.20
C ALA A 25 -5.99 3.49 -13.99
N LEU A 26 -5.21 2.52 -13.48
CA LEU A 26 -4.13 1.89 -14.23
C LEU A 26 -4.63 1.19 -15.50
N TYR A 27 -5.76 0.47 -15.44
CA TYR A 27 -6.27 -0.33 -16.55
C TYR A 27 -6.64 0.49 -17.80
N PRO A 28 -7.44 1.57 -17.72
CA PRO A 28 -7.69 2.42 -18.88
C PRO A 28 -6.43 3.15 -19.37
N ALA A 29 -5.45 3.43 -18.48
CA ALA A 29 -4.17 4.01 -18.90
C ALA A 29 -3.33 3.01 -19.73
N ILE A 30 -3.28 1.74 -19.29
CA ILE A 30 -2.65 0.66 -20.06
C ILE A 30 -3.38 0.44 -21.39
N GLU A 31 -4.71 0.39 -21.38
CA GLU A 31 -5.51 0.25 -22.61
C GLU A 31 -5.21 1.39 -23.59
N ALA A 32 -5.17 2.64 -23.13
CA ALA A 32 -4.89 3.79 -23.98
C ALA A 32 -3.50 3.68 -24.64
N VAL A 33 -2.47 3.37 -23.85
CA VAL A 33 -1.10 3.17 -24.36
C VAL A 33 -1.04 2.00 -25.35
N MET A 34 -1.66 0.86 -25.02
CA MET A 34 -1.69 -0.30 -25.90
C MET A 34 -2.37 0.03 -27.25
N VAL A 35 -3.55 0.63 -27.22
CA VAL A 35 -4.31 1.00 -28.43
C VAL A 35 -3.55 2.02 -29.27
N GLN A 36 -2.94 3.03 -28.64
CA GLN A 36 -2.12 4.03 -29.33
C GLN A 36 -0.99 3.39 -30.17
N HIS A 37 -0.37 2.32 -29.65
CA HIS A 37 0.70 1.61 -30.32
C HIS A 37 0.23 0.39 -31.16
N GLY A 38 -1.08 0.25 -31.40
CA GLY A 38 -1.66 -0.81 -32.23
C GLY A 38 -1.84 -2.17 -31.54
N GLY A 39 -1.62 -2.23 -30.23
CA GLY A 39 -1.86 -3.40 -29.39
C GLY A 39 -3.34 -3.62 -29.07
N ARG A 40 -3.62 -4.80 -28.49
CA ARG A 40 -4.99 -5.23 -28.14
C ARG A 40 -5.10 -5.50 -26.65
N VAL A 41 -6.26 -5.17 -26.09
CA VAL A 41 -6.63 -5.53 -24.72
C VAL A 41 -7.98 -6.25 -24.70
N ARG A 42 -8.15 -7.18 -23.77
CA ARG A 42 -9.45 -7.78 -23.47
C ARG A 42 -9.64 -7.98 -21.98
N ILE A 43 -10.89 -8.15 -21.57
CA ILE A 43 -11.26 -8.42 -20.17
C ILE A 43 -11.57 -9.91 -20.02
N ALA A 44 -11.21 -10.48 -18.88
CA ALA A 44 -11.53 -11.84 -18.49
C ALA A 44 -11.99 -11.91 -17.03
N GLU A 45 -12.49 -13.08 -16.64
CA GLU A 45 -12.91 -13.35 -15.25
C GLU A 45 -11.78 -13.11 -14.25
N HIS A 46 -12.15 -12.68 -13.04
CA HIS A 46 -11.18 -12.36 -11.98
C HIS A 46 -10.55 -13.62 -11.39
N ARG A 47 -9.21 -13.63 -11.29
CA ARG A 47 -8.46 -14.81 -10.80
C ARG A 47 -7.55 -14.53 -9.60
N ALA A 48 -7.75 -13.42 -8.86
CA ALA A 48 -6.83 -12.98 -7.81
C ALA A 48 -6.59 -13.94 -6.63
N LYS A 49 -7.45 -14.95 -6.44
CA LYS A 49 -7.27 -15.95 -5.37
C LYS A 49 -6.29 -17.06 -5.73
N ALA A 50 -6.11 -17.32 -7.03
CA ALA A 50 -5.18 -18.33 -7.52
C ALA A 50 -3.74 -17.91 -7.20
N LYS A 51 -2.88 -18.90 -6.95
CA LYS A 51 -1.42 -18.70 -6.80
C LYS A 51 -0.68 -18.98 -8.09
N HIS A 52 -1.17 -19.94 -8.87
CA HIS A 52 -0.64 -20.31 -10.17
C HIS A 52 -1.81 -20.53 -11.12
N LEU A 53 -1.58 -20.22 -12.39
CA LEU A 53 -2.48 -20.47 -13.51
C LEU A 53 -1.68 -20.98 -14.71
N ASP A 54 -2.38 -21.65 -15.60
CA ASP A 54 -1.82 -22.09 -16.88
C ASP A 54 -1.36 -20.88 -17.69
N VAL A 55 -0.19 -21.03 -18.29
CA VAL A 55 0.44 -20.00 -19.13
C VAL A 55 -0.10 -20.13 -20.54
N ASP A 56 -0.50 -19.01 -21.14
CA ASP A 56 -0.83 -18.92 -22.55
C ASP A 56 0.08 -17.89 -23.26
N GLU A 57 -0.21 -17.58 -24.53
CA GLU A 57 0.61 -16.66 -25.30
C GLU A 57 0.43 -15.17 -24.95
N ASN A 58 -0.46 -14.82 -24.01
CA ASN A 58 -0.85 -13.46 -23.65
C ASN A 58 -0.22 -12.97 -22.34
N LEU A 59 -0.22 -11.66 -22.16
CA LEU A 59 0.15 -11.02 -20.90
C LEU A 59 -1.10 -10.79 -20.06
N HIS A 60 -1.12 -11.32 -18.84
CA HIS A 60 -2.23 -11.20 -17.92
C HIS A 60 -1.93 -10.19 -16.81
N ILE A 61 -2.87 -9.28 -16.52
CA ILE A 61 -2.77 -8.30 -15.44
C ILE A 61 -3.93 -8.47 -14.47
N VAL A 62 -3.63 -8.84 -13.23
CA VAL A 62 -4.61 -9.27 -12.24
C VAL A 62 -4.77 -8.26 -11.11
N GLU A 63 -5.96 -7.67 -10.99
CA GLU A 63 -6.26 -6.67 -9.94
C GLU A 63 -6.23 -7.34 -8.58
N ASN A 64 -5.45 -6.74 -7.67
CA ASN A 64 -5.19 -7.22 -6.32
C ASN A 64 -4.77 -8.70 -6.28
N GLY A 65 -4.01 -9.12 -7.32
CA GLY A 65 -3.56 -10.49 -7.52
C GLY A 65 -2.34 -10.89 -6.66
N ARG A 66 -2.05 -12.19 -6.70
CA ARG A 66 -0.84 -12.84 -6.14
C ARG A 66 -0.48 -14.09 -6.95
N ILE A 67 -0.54 -13.98 -8.27
CA ILE A 67 -0.25 -15.07 -9.19
C ILE A 67 1.24 -15.04 -9.54
N HIS A 68 1.90 -16.18 -9.38
CA HIS A 68 3.32 -16.42 -9.65
C HIS A 68 3.44 -17.39 -10.84
N SER A 69 2.99 -16.96 -12.02
CA SER A 69 3.10 -17.72 -13.28
C SER A 69 3.76 -16.83 -14.34
N PRO A 70 4.60 -17.38 -15.24
CA PRO A 70 5.10 -16.64 -16.41
C PRO A 70 3.95 -15.99 -17.20
N GLY A 71 4.14 -14.75 -17.64
CA GLY A 71 3.10 -13.99 -18.33
C GLY A 71 1.98 -13.44 -17.46
N PHE A 72 2.12 -13.49 -16.13
CA PHE A 72 1.22 -12.80 -15.21
C PHE A 72 1.92 -11.66 -14.49
N LEU A 73 1.23 -10.55 -14.38
CA LEU A 73 1.54 -9.41 -13.53
C LEU A 73 0.36 -9.16 -12.59
N ASN A 74 0.67 -8.75 -11.37
CA ASN A 74 -0.30 -8.40 -10.34
C ASN A 74 -0.29 -6.89 -10.20
N ALA A 75 -1.49 -6.28 -10.18
CA ALA A 75 -1.62 -4.84 -10.12
C ALA A 75 -2.57 -4.42 -9.00
N THR A 76 -2.26 -3.31 -8.34
CA THR A 76 -3.21 -2.62 -7.46
C THR A 76 -2.70 -1.21 -7.17
N LEU A 77 -3.53 -0.38 -6.55
CA LEU A 77 -3.10 0.91 -6.04
C LEU A 77 -2.05 0.72 -4.93
N ALA A 78 -0.84 1.26 -5.14
CA ALA A 78 0.27 1.21 -4.20
C ALA A 78 0.09 2.30 -3.14
N TYR A 79 -0.65 2.01 -2.07
CA TYR A 79 -0.82 2.85 -0.88
C TYR A 79 -1.40 4.26 -1.11
N LEU A 80 -0.64 5.16 -1.74
CA LEU A 80 -1.03 6.52 -2.11
C LEU A 80 -1.70 6.56 -3.49
N ARG A 81 -2.73 7.39 -3.63
CA ARG A 81 -3.41 7.59 -4.94
C ARG A 81 -2.41 8.09 -5.99
N GLY A 82 -2.50 7.62 -7.22
CA GLY A 82 -1.59 8.05 -8.30
C GLY A 82 -0.43 7.09 -8.56
N PHE A 83 -0.19 6.14 -7.65
CA PHE A 83 0.85 5.14 -7.78
C PHE A 83 0.26 3.73 -7.80
N TRP A 84 0.75 2.87 -8.69
CA TRP A 84 0.29 1.49 -8.81
C TRP A 84 1.44 0.50 -8.79
N HIS A 85 1.20 -0.65 -8.17
CA HIS A 85 2.00 -1.84 -8.42
C HIS A 85 1.64 -2.45 -9.77
N LEU A 86 2.66 -3.00 -10.41
CA LEU A 86 2.56 -3.88 -11.57
C LEU A 86 3.75 -4.82 -11.48
N ASP A 87 3.54 -6.00 -10.90
CA ASP A 87 4.58 -6.79 -10.23
C ASP A 87 4.37 -8.30 -10.46
N PRO A 88 5.44 -9.06 -10.81
CA PRO A 88 5.32 -10.47 -11.16
C PRO A 88 5.11 -11.41 -9.95
N GLN A 89 5.39 -10.97 -8.73
CA GLN A 89 5.22 -11.76 -7.51
C GLN A 89 3.87 -11.46 -6.83
N GLY A 90 3.49 -10.19 -6.72
CA GLY A 90 2.28 -9.84 -6.00
C GLY A 90 2.17 -8.35 -5.75
N VAL A 91 1.25 -7.96 -4.88
CA VAL A 91 1.02 -6.55 -4.57
C VAL A 91 1.06 -6.30 -3.07
N LEU A 92 1.34 -5.05 -2.70
CA LEU A 92 1.47 -4.59 -1.31
C LEU A 92 2.46 -5.50 -0.57
N ALA A 93 2.09 -6.05 0.58
CA ALA A 93 2.95 -6.95 1.36
C ALA A 93 3.50 -8.17 0.60
N GLU A 94 2.90 -8.55 -0.55
CA GLU A 94 3.36 -9.67 -1.39
C GLU A 94 4.17 -9.21 -2.62
N SER A 95 4.40 -7.91 -2.81
CA SER A 95 5.23 -7.36 -3.89
C SER A 95 6.69 -7.79 -3.77
N GLU A 96 7.35 -7.93 -4.93
CA GLU A 96 8.79 -8.18 -5.02
C GLU A 96 9.61 -7.06 -4.35
N ILE A 97 9.05 -5.85 -4.24
CA ILE A 97 9.70 -4.68 -3.62
C ILE A 97 10.16 -5.00 -2.19
N GLY A 98 9.40 -5.79 -1.43
CA GLY A 98 9.76 -6.19 -0.07
C GLY A 98 11.04 -7.03 0.03
N SER A 99 11.50 -7.61 -1.09
CA SER A 99 12.77 -8.35 -1.18
C SER A 99 13.93 -7.49 -1.70
N LEU A 100 13.65 -6.29 -2.21
CA LEU A 100 14.68 -5.40 -2.75
C LEU A 100 15.43 -4.70 -1.61
N ARG A 101 16.74 -4.56 -1.78
CA ARG A 101 17.59 -3.84 -0.83
C ARG A 101 17.47 -2.33 -1.04
N PHE A 102 16.90 -1.63 -0.08
CA PHE A 102 16.96 -0.16 -0.01
C PHE A 102 18.35 0.31 0.47
N LYS A 103 18.91 1.31 -0.22
CA LYS A 103 20.14 2.02 0.16
C LYS A 103 19.90 3.51 0.02
N ALA A 104 19.74 4.21 1.14
CA ALA A 104 19.46 5.65 1.15
C ALA A 104 20.52 6.45 0.37
N ASP A 105 21.81 6.12 0.58
CA ASP A 105 22.95 6.80 -0.05
C ASP A 105 23.03 6.65 -1.59
N SER A 106 22.22 5.78 -2.18
CA SER A 106 22.11 5.66 -3.65
C SER A 106 21.01 6.53 -4.27
N VAL A 107 20.28 7.28 -3.44
CA VAL A 107 19.19 8.16 -3.88
C VAL A 107 19.69 9.61 -3.89
N ASP A 108 19.40 10.34 -4.96
CA ASP A 108 19.70 11.77 -5.03
C ASP A 108 18.88 12.52 -3.96
N PRO A 109 19.54 13.21 -3.01
CA PRO A 109 18.85 13.85 -1.88
C PRO A 109 17.98 15.04 -2.30
N VAL A 110 18.32 15.74 -3.38
CA VAL A 110 17.55 16.89 -3.88
C VAL A 110 16.26 16.40 -4.55
N MET A 111 16.36 15.36 -5.37
CA MET A 111 15.20 14.72 -5.99
C MET A 111 14.29 14.10 -4.93
N ALA A 112 14.87 13.43 -3.94
CA ALA A 112 14.12 12.83 -2.83
C ALA A 112 13.36 13.87 -2.00
N ALA A 113 14.01 14.98 -1.63
CA ALA A 113 13.37 16.06 -0.88
C ALA A 113 12.22 16.68 -1.67
N THR A 114 12.45 17.01 -2.95
CA THR A 114 11.41 17.58 -3.84
C THR A 114 10.22 16.65 -3.96
N PHE A 115 10.47 15.36 -4.17
CA PHE A 115 9.42 14.36 -4.29
C PHE A 115 8.63 14.19 -2.98
N GLN A 116 9.31 14.18 -1.83
CA GLN A 116 8.64 14.13 -0.53
C GLN A 116 7.77 15.37 -0.31
N ASP A 117 8.26 16.56 -0.65
CA ASP A 117 7.52 17.81 -0.52
C ASP A 117 6.26 17.81 -1.37
N ASP A 118 6.33 17.35 -2.62
CA ASP A 118 5.17 17.20 -3.49
C ASP A 118 4.12 16.24 -2.90
N LEU A 119 4.56 15.09 -2.36
CA LEU A 119 3.67 14.16 -1.67
C LEU A 119 3.07 14.79 -0.40
N ARG A 120 3.86 15.53 0.38
CA ARG A 120 3.39 16.24 1.58
C ARG A 120 2.32 17.27 1.22
N GLN A 121 2.53 18.08 0.19
CA GLN A 121 1.52 19.06 -0.26
C GLN A 121 0.23 18.38 -0.70
N ARG A 122 0.35 17.30 -1.49
CA ARG A 122 -0.79 16.59 -2.06
C ARG A 122 -1.65 15.85 -1.04
N PHE A 123 -1.04 15.30 0.00
CA PHE A 123 -1.71 14.42 0.97
C PHE A 123 -1.73 15.01 2.38
N ALA A 124 -0.56 15.23 2.99
CA ALA A 124 -0.44 15.66 4.38
C ALA A 124 -1.03 17.06 4.62
N VAL A 125 -0.56 18.07 3.88
CA VAL A 125 -1.04 19.46 4.00
C VAL A 125 -2.49 19.57 3.54
N ALA A 126 -2.85 18.92 2.44
CA ALA A 126 -4.22 18.90 1.94
C ALA A 126 -5.19 18.05 2.79
N ARG A 127 -4.69 17.30 3.78
CA ARG A 127 -5.46 16.39 4.66
C ARG A 127 -6.26 15.35 3.88
N LYS A 128 -5.69 14.84 2.79
CA LYS A 128 -6.34 13.90 1.84
C LYS A 128 -5.71 12.52 1.94
N SER A 129 -6.56 11.53 2.21
CA SER A 129 -6.19 10.11 2.22
C SER A 129 -6.94 9.32 1.14
N ARG A 130 -6.74 7.99 1.11
CA ARG A 130 -7.40 7.06 0.19
C ARG A 130 -8.92 7.03 0.36
N TYR A 131 -9.43 7.21 1.57
CA TYR A 131 -10.86 7.22 1.88
C TYR A 131 -11.32 8.58 2.40
N HIS A 132 -12.63 8.81 2.41
CA HIS A 132 -13.21 10.03 2.98
C HIS A 132 -12.74 10.21 4.44
N GLN A 133 -12.40 11.45 4.81
CA GLN A 133 -11.88 11.81 6.13
C GLN A 133 -12.79 12.84 6.80
N ALA A 134 -12.73 12.91 8.13
CA ALA A 134 -13.31 14.02 8.87
C ALA A 134 -12.71 15.36 8.40
N ARG A 135 -13.56 16.39 8.34
CA ARG A 135 -13.14 17.75 7.96
C ARG A 135 -12.54 18.47 9.15
N ASP A 136 -13.15 18.32 10.32
CA ASP A 136 -12.72 18.96 11.55
C ASP A 136 -11.29 18.56 11.90
N ILE A 137 -10.53 19.54 12.37
CA ILE A 137 -9.17 19.35 12.85
C ILE A 137 -9.26 18.83 14.28
N THR A 138 -8.59 17.71 14.54
CA THR A 138 -8.56 17.09 15.86
C THR A 138 -7.18 17.24 16.49
N ALA A 139 -7.11 17.80 17.69
CA ALA A 139 -5.88 17.78 18.48
C ALA A 139 -5.61 16.36 18.98
N VAL A 140 -4.36 15.91 18.86
CA VAL A 140 -3.91 14.60 19.35
C VAL A 140 -3.18 14.81 20.67
N PRO A 141 -3.45 14.00 21.72
CA PRO A 141 -2.69 14.06 22.96
C PRO A 141 -1.18 13.88 22.71
N GLU A 142 -0.36 14.63 23.44
CA GLU A 142 1.08 14.54 23.33
C GLU A 142 1.58 13.10 23.61
N GLY A 143 2.51 12.62 22.79
CA GLY A 143 3.10 11.30 22.95
C GLY A 143 2.19 10.14 22.56
N ALA A 144 1.01 10.39 22.01
CA ALA A 144 0.03 9.34 21.75
C ALA A 144 0.50 8.30 20.73
N ILE A 145 0.07 7.06 20.94
CA ILE A 145 0.19 5.95 19.99
C ILE A 145 -1.14 5.84 19.25
N VAL A 146 -1.10 5.85 17.92
CA VAL A 146 -2.31 5.71 17.11
C VAL A 146 -2.33 4.34 16.43
N VAL A 147 -3.33 3.53 16.76
CA VAL A 147 -3.58 2.22 16.16
C VAL A 147 -4.60 2.35 15.04
N PHE A 148 -4.22 1.94 13.83
CA PHE A 148 -5.11 1.87 12.67
C PHE A 148 -5.56 0.42 12.46
N LEU A 149 -6.81 0.13 12.79
CA LEU A 149 -7.42 -1.15 12.45
C LEU A 149 -7.65 -1.22 10.94
N GLN A 150 -7.61 -2.44 10.41
CA GLN A 150 -7.75 -2.71 8.97
C GLN A 150 -8.93 -3.64 8.71
N GLY A 151 -9.36 -3.72 7.45
CA GLY A 151 -10.31 -4.76 7.05
C GLY A 151 -9.74 -6.16 7.26
N PRO A 152 -10.53 -7.22 7.06
CA PRO A 152 -10.10 -8.60 7.33
C PRO A 152 -9.00 -9.16 6.41
N SER A 153 -8.60 -8.44 5.36
CA SER A 153 -7.69 -8.94 4.33
C SER A 153 -6.29 -9.33 4.86
N PRO A 154 -5.59 -8.53 5.68
CA PRO A 154 -4.28 -8.91 6.20
C PRO A 154 -4.30 -10.20 7.01
N GLN A 155 -5.32 -10.41 7.85
CA GLN A 155 -5.49 -11.67 8.60
C GLN A 155 -5.83 -12.84 7.66
N ARG A 156 -6.77 -12.66 6.72
CA ARG A 156 -7.14 -13.72 5.76
C ARG A 156 -6.01 -14.12 4.82
N ARG A 157 -5.08 -13.22 4.52
CA ARG A 157 -3.88 -13.50 3.71
C ARG A 157 -2.71 -14.04 4.54
N GLY A 158 -2.85 -14.16 5.87
CA GLY A 158 -1.77 -14.62 6.74
C GLY A 158 -0.63 -13.59 6.86
N HIS A 159 -0.92 -12.30 6.64
CA HIS A 159 0.06 -11.23 6.80
C HIS A 159 0.16 -10.74 8.24
N ALA A 160 -0.92 -10.88 9.01
CA ALA A 160 -0.96 -10.47 10.41
C ALA A 160 -0.23 -11.48 11.29
N HIS A 161 0.67 -11.00 12.16
CA HIS A 161 1.36 -11.81 13.16
C HIS A 161 0.47 -12.06 14.38
N LEU A 162 -0.39 -11.10 14.73
CA LEU A 162 -1.39 -11.22 15.79
C LEU A 162 -2.80 -10.86 15.29
N PRO A 163 -3.86 -11.42 15.92
CA PRO A 163 -5.21 -10.89 15.81
C PRO A 163 -5.28 -9.40 16.21
N TYR A 164 -6.26 -8.66 15.67
CA TYR A 164 -6.38 -7.23 15.97
C TYR A 164 -6.61 -6.91 17.45
N ALA A 165 -7.40 -7.72 18.16
CA ALA A 165 -7.59 -7.53 19.60
C ALA A 165 -6.24 -7.65 20.33
N ASP A 166 -5.51 -8.73 20.06
CA ASP A 166 -4.21 -8.99 20.68
C ASP A 166 -3.19 -7.90 20.35
N MET A 167 -3.17 -7.39 19.12
CA MET A 167 -2.37 -6.23 18.75
C MET A 167 -2.70 -4.99 19.60
N VAL A 168 -3.99 -4.65 19.77
CA VAL A 168 -4.40 -3.48 20.57
C VAL A 168 -3.99 -3.65 22.02
N HIS A 169 -4.19 -4.85 22.59
CA HIS A 169 -3.79 -5.09 23.95
C HIS A 169 -2.25 -5.04 24.13
N ALA A 170 -1.46 -5.57 23.18
CA ALA A 170 0.01 -5.46 23.18
C ALA A 170 0.46 -4.00 23.22
N VAL A 171 -0.18 -3.16 22.41
CA VAL A 171 0.09 -1.73 22.35
C VAL A 171 -0.18 -1.06 23.70
N VAL A 172 -1.32 -1.34 24.32
CA VAL A 172 -1.69 -0.71 25.60
C VAL A 172 -0.76 -1.17 26.72
N ALA A 173 -0.51 -2.48 26.81
CA ALA A 173 0.39 -3.06 27.81
C ALA A 173 1.82 -2.52 27.70
N GLY A 174 2.32 -2.29 26.48
CA GLY A 174 3.66 -1.78 26.22
C GLY A 174 3.74 -0.27 25.92
N SER A 175 2.68 0.49 26.14
CA SER A 175 2.59 1.92 25.81
C SER A 175 3.50 2.81 26.67
N GLY A 176 3.93 2.31 27.83
CA GLY A 176 4.66 3.09 28.83
C GLY A 176 3.86 4.30 29.31
N GLY A 177 2.53 4.16 29.45
CA GLY A 177 1.61 5.21 29.89
C GLY A 177 1.19 6.21 28.82
N ARG A 178 1.61 6.02 27.55
CA ARG A 178 1.18 6.88 26.44
C ARG A 178 -0.30 6.69 26.15
N PRO A 179 -1.05 7.76 25.81
CA PRO A 179 -2.41 7.64 25.32
C PRO A 179 -2.48 6.74 24.08
N VAL A 180 -3.44 5.82 24.03
CA VAL A 180 -3.65 4.93 22.88
C VAL A 180 -4.96 5.27 22.20
N LEU A 181 -4.87 5.79 20.98
CA LEU A 181 -6.02 6.09 20.13
C LEU A 181 -6.21 4.95 19.13
N VAL A 182 -7.43 4.47 18.96
CA VAL A 182 -7.74 3.37 18.03
C VAL A 182 -8.75 3.85 16.99
N LYS A 183 -8.36 3.75 15.71
CA LYS A 183 -9.20 4.15 14.57
C LYS A 183 -9.67 2.92 13.79
N PRO A 184 -10.99 2.66 13.71
CA PRO A 184 -11.57 1.67 12.80
C PRO A 184 -11.26 1.96 11.31
N HIS A 185 -11.23 0.91 10.49
CA HIS A 185 -11.10 1.07 9.04
C HIS A 185 -12.39 1.66 8.43
N PRO A 186 -12.36 2.69 7.58
CA PRO A 186 -13.57 3.36 7.07
C PRO A 186 -14.56 2.48 6.32
N LEU A 187 -14.08 1.40 5.68
CA LEU A 187 -14.93 0.41 4.99
C LEU A 187 -15.38 -0.76 5.87
N HIS A 188 -14.91 -0.82 7.12
CA HIS A 188 -15.17 -1.91 8.07
C HIS A 188 -15.31 -1.35 9.50
N THR A 189 -16.06 -0.25 9.64
CA THR A 189 -16.21 0.47 10.91
C THR A 189 -16.81 -0.42 12.00
N GLU A 190 -17.88 -1.16 11.69
CA GLU A 190 -18.55 -2.06 12.65
C GLU A 190 -17.62 -3.15 13.18
N MET A 191 -16.82 -3.79 12.31
CA MET A 191 -15.81 -4.77 12.72
C MET A 191 -14.78 -4.14 13.66
N GLY A 192 -14.30 -2.94 13.34
CA GLY A 192 -13.35 -2.22 14.20
C GLY A 192 -13.94 -1.86 15.56
N GLN A 193 -15.19 -1.40 15.59
CA GLN A 193 -15.92 -1.07 16.81
C GLN A 193 -16.16 -2.30 17.69
N GLN A 194 -16.47 -3.45 17.10
CA GLN A 194 -16.59 -4.71 17.83
C GLN A 194 -15.27 -5.12 18.49
N ILE A 195 -14.13 -4.94 17.81
CA ILE A 195 -12.80 -5.21 18.38
C ILE A 195 -12.52 -4.25 19.54
N ILE A 196 -12.76 -2.95 19.36
CA ILE A 196 -12.57 -1.92 20.39
C ILE A 196 -13.42 -2.25 21.63
N ALA A 197 -14.71 -2.54 21.44
CA ALA A 197 -15.62 -2.89 22.53
C ALA A 197 -15.18 -4.16 23.27
N ALA A 198 -14.73 -5.19 22.54
CA ALA A 198 -14.25 -6.43 23.14
C ALA A 198 -12.97 -6.23 23.97
N VAL A 199 -12.08 -5.35 23.53
CA VAL A 199 -10.86 -4.97 24.27
C VAL A 199 -11.21 -4.15 25.51
N GLN A 200 -12.12 -3.17 25.40
CA GLN A 200 -12.58 -2.36 26.53
C GLN A 200 -13.32 -3.18 27.59
N ALA A 201 -14.11 -4.18 27.16
CA ALA A 201 -14.81 -5.10 28.07
C ALA A 201 -13.84 -5.92 28.95
N GLN A 202 -12.57 -6.03 28.55
CA GLN A 202 -11.50 -6.66 29.33
C GLN A 202 -10.75 -5.67 30.23
N GLY A 203 -11.27 -4.45 30.41
CA GLY A 203 -10.68 -3.41 31.27
C GLY A 203 -9.55 -2.60 30.63
N VAL A 204 -9.35 -2.72 29.32
CA VAL A 204 -8.30 -1.98 28.60
C VAL A 204 -8.77 -0.58 28.25
N THR A 205 -7.99 0.43 28.67
CA THR A 205 -8.30 1.84 28.39
C THR A 205 -7.72 2.26 27.05
N ILE A 206 -8.61 2.60 26.10
CA ILE A 206 -8.30 3.14 24.78
C ILE A 206 -9.30 4.23 24.40
N THR A 207 -8.90 5.14 23.53
CA THR A 207 -9.78 6.17 22.94
C THR A 207 -10.12 5.80 21.50
N GLU A 208 -11.37 5.41 21.23
CA GLU A 208 -11.86 5.29 19.85
C GLU A 208 -11.84 6.67 19.17
N THR A 209 -11.40 6.74 17.92
CA THR A 209 -11.40 8.01 17.16
C THR A 209 -11.80 7.83 15.70
N ALA A 210 -12.59 8.80 15.22
CA ALA A 210 -12.94 8.96 13.80
C ALA A 210 -12.18 10.10 13.11
N ALA A 211 -11.23 10.75 13.80
CA ALA A 211 -10.47 11.91 13.32
C ALA A 211 -9.75 11.69 11.98
N ASN A 212 -9.41 12.77 11.29
CA ASN A 212 -8.66 12.70 10.04
C ASN A 212 -7.32 11.98 10.27
N VAL A 213 -6.98 11.03 9.39
CA VAL A 213 -5.72 10.27 9.50
C VAL A 213 -4.49 11.18 9.55
N HIS A 214 -4.49 12.32 8.85
CA HIS A 214 -3.34 13.24 8.88
C HIS A 214 -3.25 14.09 10.16
N ASP A 215 -4.37 14.33 10.88
CA ASP A 215 -4.29 14.90 12.24
C ASP A 215 -3.62 13.91 13.17
N LEU A 216 -4.12 12.67 13.14
CA LEU A 216 -3.64 11.60 14.00
C LEU A 216 -2.14 11.37 13.79
N LEU A 217 -1.70 11.28 12.53
CA LEU A 217 -0.29 11.06 12.21
C LEU A 217 0.58 12.25 12.59
N ALA A 218 0.16 13.48 12.31
CA ALA A 218 0.94 14.68 12.64
C ALA A 218 1.20 14.84 14.15
N GLY A 219 0.27 14.39 14.99
CA GLY A 219 0.40 14.49 16.45
C GLY A 219 0.84 13.21 17.17
N ALA A 220 0.92 12.07 16.48
CA ALA A 220 1.30 10.80 17.10
C ALA A 220 2.81 10.67 17.30
N ALA A 221 3.22 10.00 18.38
CA ALA A 221 4.60 9.59 18.59
C ALA A 221 4.97 8.40 17.69
N VAL A 222 4.05 7.45 17.51
CA VAL A 222 4.15 6.34 16.55
C VAL A 222 2.77 5.98 16.00
N SER A 223 2.75 5.42 14.80
CA SER A 223 1.59 4.72 14.26
C SER A 223 1.75 3.20 14.39
N VAL A 224 0.64 2.49 14.61
CA VAL A 224 0.61 1.03 14.73
C VAL A 224 -0.48 0.45 13.83
N SER A 225 -0.16 -0.62 13.11
CA SER A 225 -1.14 -1.39 12.33
C SER A 225 -0.59 -2.78 12.02
N VAL A 226 -1.33 -3.61 11.26
CA VAL A 226 -0.73 -4.81 10.67
C VAL A 226 0.20 -4.45 9.52
N ASN A 227 -0.31 -3.71 8.52
CA ASN A 227 0.45 -3.24 7.35
C ASN A 227 -0.32 -2.14 6.59
N SER A 228 -0.94 -1.21 7.34
CA SER A 228 -1.83 -0.20 6.78
C SER A 228 -1.08 0.83 5.94
N ALA A 229 -1.75 1.35 4.90
CA ALA A 229 -1.29 2.51 4.14
C ALA A 229 -1.07 3.76 5.02
N ALA A 230 -1.76 3.83 6.17
CA ALA A 230 -1.59 4.90 7.14
C ALA A 230 -0.13 5.02 7.64
N ALA A 231 0.63 3.91 7.67
CA ALA A 231 2.05 3.96 8.01
C ALA A 231 2.85 4.80 7.00
N ILE A 232 2.60 4.60 5.70
CA ILE A 232 3.25 5.36 4.63
C ILE A 232 2.77 6.82 4.62
N GLU A 233 1.50 7.07 4.90
CA GLU A 233 1.01 8.44 5.12
C GLU A 233 1.71 9.11 6.32
N GLY A 234 2.09 8.34 7.34
CA GLY A 234 2.87 8.80 8.49
C GLY A 234 4.28 9.24 8.13
N PHE A 235 4.92 8.59 7.15
CA PHE A 235 6.25 8.98 6.68
C PHE A 235 6.28 10.40 6.09
N LEU A 236 5.14 10.89 5.59
CA LEU A 236 5.01 12.28 5.14
C LEU A 236 5.09 13.29 6.28
N HIS A 237 4.70 12.87 7.49
CA HIS A 237 4.79 13.66 8.73
C HIS A 237 6.07 13.39 9.52
N GLY A 238 6.85 12.38 9.13
CA GLY A 238 7.98 11.88 9.91
C GLY A 238 7.57 10.96 11.07
N THR A 239 6.30 10.53 11.12
CA THR A 239 5.77 9.66 12.16
C THR A 239 6.28 8.23 11.98
N PRO A 240 7.04 7.67 12.93
CA PRO A 240 7.50 6.29 12.85
C PRO A 240 6.33 5.30 12.92
N ALA A 241 6.51 4.13 12.33
CA ALA A 241 5.50 3.08 12.28
C ALA A 241 6.01 1.76 12.86
N ILE A 242 5.12 1.07 13.57
CA ILE A 242 5.32 -0.27 14.11
C ILE A 242 4.26 -1.18 13.49
N LEU A 243 4.69 -2.28 12.89
CA LEU A 243 3.82 -3.23 12.21
C LEU A 243 3.71 -4.55 12.95
N PHE A 244 2.49 -5.08 13.04
CA PHE A 244 2.20 -6.45 13.47
C PHE A 244 1.94 -7.35 12.25
N GLY A 245 2.68 -7.13 11.17
CA GLY A 245 2.52 -7.92 9.97
C GLY A 245 3.54 -7.66 8.89
N ARG A 246 3.50 -8.54 7.88
CA ARG A 246 4.33 -8.44 6.68
C ARG A 246 3.94 -7.20 5.87
N SER A 247 4.94 -6.49 5.35
CA SER A 247 4.80 -5.40 4.38
C SER A 247 5.83 -5.56 3.25
N ASP A 248 5.87 -4.62 2.30
CA ASP A 248 6.95 -4.44 1.32
C ASP A 248 7.77 -3.18 1.63
N PHE A 249 7.61 -2.67 2.85
CA PHE A 249 8.30 -1.49 3.38
C PHE A 249 8.92 -1.75 4.75
N GLN A 250 9.30 -3.01 5.06
CA GLN A 250 9.96 -3.38 6.32
C GLN A 250 11.15 -2.49 6.69
N PRO A 251 12.05 -2.07 5.75
CA PRO A 251 13.19 -1.24 6.12
C PRO A 251 12.83 0.08 6.81
N MET A 252 11.57 0.54 6.69
CA MET A 252 11.10 1.83 7.22
C MET A 252 10.24 1.71 8.47
N VAL A 253 10.16 0.53 9.08
CA VAL A 253 9.31 0.29 10.26
C VAL A 253 10.02 -0.56 11.30
N GLU A 254 9.44 -0.66 12.48
CA GLU A 254 9.69 -1.79 13.38
C GLU A 254 8.63 -2.87 13.12
N THR A 255 9.00 -4.13 13.27
CA THR A 255 8.05 -5.25 13.16
C THR A 255 7.98 -6.01 14.48
N VAL A 256 6.75 -6.27 14.92
CA VAL A 256 6.43 -7.01 16.14
C VAL A 256 5.78 -8.33 15.74
N TYR A 257 6.38 -9.44 16.16
CA TYR A 257 5.89 -10.79 15.89
C TYR A 257 5.09 -11.32 17.07
N GLU A 258 5.62 -11.11 18.28
CA GLU A 258 5.01 -11.54 19.53
C GLU A 258 4.63 -10.35 20.40
N TRP A 259 3.62 -10.52 21.24
CA TRP A 259 3.08 -9.46 22.09
C TRP A 259 4.15 -8.73 22.91
N GLN A 260 5.03 -9.49 23.55
CA GLN A 260 6.03 -8.99 24.48
C GLN A 260 7.11 -8.11 23.83
N ASP A 261 7.21 -8.11 22.50
CA ASP A 261 8.23 -7.36 21.78
C ASP A 261 7.83 -5.90 21.53
N PHE A 262 6.54 -5.55 21.73
CA PHE A 262 6.05 -4.20 21.47
C PHE A 262 6.81 -3.09 22.22
N PRO A 263 7.10 -3.18 23.53
CA PRO A 263 7.85 -2.14 24.24
C PRO A 263 9.24 -1.87 23.63
N ALA A 264 9.95 -2.94 23.24
CA ALA A 264 11.27 -2.82 22.63
C ALA A 264 11.18 -2.21 21.22
N ALA A 265 10.17 -2.62 20.44
CA ALA A 265 9.88 -2.00 19.14
C ALA A 265 9.53 -0.52 19.29
N LEU A 266 8.72 -0.15 20.29
CA LEU A 266 8.39 1.25 20.57
C LEU A 266 9.64 2.07 20.90
N ALA A 267 10.51 1.58 21.77
CA ALA A 267 11.77 2.26 22.11
C ALA A 267 12.67 2.49 20.88
N ARG A 268 12.79 1.49 19.99
CA ARG A 268 13.54 1.62 18.73
C ARG A 268 12.86 2.55 17.74
N ALA A 269 11.54 2.48 17.59
CA ALA A 269 10.77 3.34 16.69
C ALA A 269 10.93 4.82 17.03
N LEU A 270 10.96 5.17 18.33
CA LEU A 270 11.12 6.54 18.81
C LEU A 270 12.54 7.12 18.62
N THR A 271 13.55 6.27 18.48
CA THR A 271 14.97 6.70 18.47
C THR A 271 15.66 6.48 17.12
N THR A 272 15.19 5.51 16.32
CA THR A 272 15.78 5.16 15.03
C THR A 272 15.37 6.17 13.97
N LYS A 273 16.34 6.97 13.53
CA LYS A 273 16.16 7.87 12.39
C LYS A 273 15.99 7.08 11.10
N ARG A 274 15.04 7.50 10.28
CA ARG A 274 14.68 6.89 9.00
C ARG A 274 14.66 7.97 7.92
N ASP A 275 15.32 7.71 6.80
CA ASP A 275 15.31 8.61 5.66
C ASP A 275 14.05 8.38 4.81
N TYR A 276 12.95 8.99 5.25
CA TYR A 276 11.67 8.88 4.56
C TYR A 276 11.69 9.51 3.17
N ALA A 277 12.45 10.58 2.95
CA ALA A 277 12.52 11.24 1.65
C ALA A 277 13.13 10.29 0.62
N ALA A 278 14.32 9.74 0.92
CA ALA A 278 15.02 8.82 0.03
C ALA A 278 14.19 7.56 -0.22
N TRP A 279 13.55 7.02 0.81
CA TRP A 279 12.73 5.82 0.66
C TRP A 279 11.46 6.06 -0.16
N LEU A 280 10.74 7.16 0.08
CA LEU A 280 9.52 7.49 -0.68
C LEU A 280 9.83 7.67 -2.17
N TYR A 281 10.92 8.35 -2.49
CA TYR A 281 11.38 8.47 -3.88
C TYR A 281 11.76 7.11 -4.46
N TRP A 282 12.62 6.34 -3.79
CA TRP A 282 13.02 5.01 -4.23
C TRP A 282 11.81 4.10 -4.48
N TYR A 283 10.87 4.05 -3.54
CA TYR A 283 9.70 3.18 -3.58
C TYR A 283 8.71 3.60 -4.68
N PHE A 284 8.27 4.86 -4.68
CA PHE A 284 7.21 5.31 -5.58
C PHE A 284 7.70 5.69 -6.97
N ASN A 285 8.84 6.37 -7.07
CA ASN A 285 9.40 6.76 -8.36
C ASN A 285 10.17 5.61 -9.03
N GLY A 286 10.87 4.78 -8.26
CA GLY A 286 11.67 3.68 -8.79
C GLY A 286 10.90 2.37 -9.02
N HIS A 287 9.92 2.05 -8.16
CA HIS A 287 9.31 0.72 -8.15
C HIS A 287 7.78 0.68 -8.33
N CYS A 288 7.11 1.82 -8.35
CA CYS A 288 5.70 1.92 -8.73
C CYS A 288 5.53 2.56 -10.11
N LEU A 289 4.35 2.42 -10.71
CA LEU A 289 3.94 3.21 -11.87
C LEU A 289 3.21 4.46 -11.41
N ASN A 290 3.67 5.63 -11.85
CA ASN A 290 2.97 6.90 -11.67
C ASN A 290 2.24 7.28 -12.96
N LEU A 291 0.90 7.34 -12.92
CA LEU A 291 0.11 7.65 -14.11
C LEU A 291 0.29 9.08 -14.62
N ALA A 292 0.80 9.98 -13.80
CA ALA A 292 1.10 11.36 -14.19
C ALA A 292 2.54 11.53 -14.70
N ALA A 293 3.36 10.48 -14.70
CA ALA A 293 4.73 10.57 -15.17
C ALA A 293 4.77 10.70 -16.70
N PRO A 294 5.57 11.64 -17.25
CA PRO A 294 5.65 11.86 -18.69
C PRO A 294 6.19 10.64 -19.44
N ASP A 295 6.96 9.78 -18.77
CA ASP A 295 7.57 8.55 -19.29
C ASP A 295 6.77 7.27 -18.91
N PHE A 296 5.50 7.40 -18.49
CA PHE A 296 4.66 6.27 -18.08
C PHE A 296 4.65 5.11 -19.10
N ALA A 297 4.49 5.39 -20.39
CA ALA A 297 4.47 4.37 -21.44
C ALA A 297 5.79 3.61 -21.53
N THR A 298 6.92 4.32 -21.44
CA THR A 298 8.26 3.71 -21.43
C THR A 298 8.45 2.80 -20.22
N GLN A 299 8.06 3.24 -19.02
CA GLN A 299 8.13 2.41 -17.82
C GLN A 299 7.21 1.18 -17.90
N LEU A 300 6.01 1.34 -18.47
CA LEU A 300 5.05 0.26 -18.67
C LEU A 300 5.63 -0.83 -19.58
N PHE A 301 6.15 -0.44 -20.75
CA PHE A 301 6.73 -1.39 -21.70
C PHE A 301 7.99 -2.05 -21.16
N ALA A 302 8.81 -1.35 -20.37
CA ALA A 302 9.94 -1.97 -19.68
C ALA A 302 9.49 -3.08 -18.71
N ARG A 303 8.38 -2.89 -17.99
CA ARG A 303 7.79 -3.94 -17.13
C ARG A 303 7.23 -5.11 -17.92
N PHE A 304 6.57 -4.84 -19.05
CA PHE A 304 6.07 -5.90 -19.94
C PHE A 304 7.23 -6.72 -20.53
N ALA A 305 8.28 -6.06 -21.01
CA ALA A 305 9.47 -6.72 -21.53
C ALA A 305 10.16 -7.58 -20.45
N ARG A 306 10.29 -7.08 -19.21
CA ARG A 306 10.79 -7.88 -18.06
C ARG A 306 9.93 -9.11 -17.76
N ALA A 307 8.63 -9.06 -18.06
CA ALA A 307 7.71 -10.20 -17.94
C ALA A 307 7.76 -11.15 -19.15
N GLY A 308 8.61 -10.88 -20.15
CA GLY A 308 8.73 -11.66 -21.39
C GLY A 308 7.79 -11.23 -22.52
N PHE A 309 7.24 -10.02 -22.45
CA PHE A 309 6.27 -9.46 -23.39
C PHE A 309 6.75 -8.11 -23.92
N ASP A 310 7.74 -8.15 -24.80
CA ASP A 310 8.22 -6.96 -25.50
C ASP A 310 7.23 -6.47 -26.57
N ALA A 311 7.61 -5.37 -27.24
CA ALA A 311 6.83 -4.76 -28.29
C ALA A 311 6.54 -5.72 -29.45
N GLU A 312 7.51 -6.55 -29.87
CA GLU A 312 7.33 -7.46 -30.98
C GLU A 312 6.27 -8.52 -30.67
N ARG A 313 6.35 -9.13 -29.48
CA ARG A 313 5.42 -10.17 -29.03
C ARG A 313 4.00 -9.63 -28.90
N LEU A 314 3.85 -8.42 -28.38
CA LEU A 314 2.58 -7.71 -28.24
C LEU A 314 2.09 -7.04 -29.55
N GLY A 315 2.89 -7.08 -30.62
CA GLY A 315 2.55 -6.48 -31.91
C GLY A 315 2.48 -4.95 -31.89
N LEU A 316 3.26 -4.31 -31.01
CA LEU A 316 3.29 -2.85 -30.85
C LEU A 316 4.20 -2.19 -31.89
N ARG A 317 3.80 -1.00 -32.33
CA ARG A 317 4.60 -0.10 -33.17
C ARG A 317 5.13 1.02 -32.28
N LEU A 318 6.38 0.90 -31.86
CA LEU A 318 7.09 1.94 -31.12
C LEU A 318 7.88 2.75 -32.17
N ASP A 319 7.47 4.01 -32.37
CA ASP A 319 8.18 4.97 -33.21
C ASP A 319 9.31 5.65 -32.44
#